data_AF-A0A7X0LJA8-F1
#
_entry.id   AF-A0A7X0LJA8-F1
#
_cell.length_a   1.000
_cell.length_b   1.000
_cell.length_c   1.000
_cell.angle_alpha   90.00
_cell.angle_beta   90.00
_cell.angle_gamma   90.00
#
_symmetry.space_group_name_H-M   'P 1'
#
loop_
_entity.id
_entity.type
_entity.pdbx_description
1 polymer ?
#
loop_
_entity_poly.entity_id
_entity_poly.type
_entity_poly.pdbx_seq_one_letter_code
_entity_poly.pdbx_strand_id
1 'polypeptide(L)'
;MKWLAASALIVATGTAVVTPAWSGNEAIPGVENAARARQNWILSCQGCHRADATGTPQTTPTMAGFVARFLEVPGGREYLVQVPGVATAALSDADLAEVVNWSLVRFDAANLPADFKPYTPVEVGRLRLKPLRAEAMTIRAGMIARMAQDDNGNRNRGGFR
;
A
#
# COMPACT_ATOMS: atom_id res chain seq x y z
N MET A 1 20.02 68.73 0.94
CA MET A 1 19.41 67.91 2.02
C MET A 1 18.97 66.59 1.42
N LYS A 2 19.47 65.47 1.96
CA LYS A 2 19.34 64.12 1.40
C LYS A 2 17.94 63.57 1.66
N TRP A 3 17.30 63.06 0.61
CA TRP A 3 16.02 62.34 0.70
C TRP A 3 16.30 60.89 1.10
N LEU A 4 15.67 60.42 2.19
CA LEU A 4 15.73 59.03 2.65
C LEU A 4 14.64 58.24 1.93
N ALA A 5 15.05 57.23 1.15
CA ALA A 5 14.15 56.23 0.58
C ALA A 5 13.79 55.21 1.68
N ALA A 6 12.49 55.02 1.92
CA ALA A 6 11.99 53.98 2.82
C ALA A 6 11.86 52.66 2.04
N SER A 7 12.68 51.67 2.40
CA SER A 7 12.57 50.30 1.89
C SER A 7 11.36 49.61 2.53
N ALA A 8 10.33 49.32 1.73
CA ALA A 8 9.23 48.46 2.13
C ALA A 8 9.68 46.99 2.09
N LEU A 9 9.77 46.37 3.25
CA LEU A 9 10.06 44.95 3.41
C LEU A 9 8.74 44.16 3.21
N ILE A 10 8.61 43.47 2.07
CA ILE A 10 7.49 42.56 1.82
C ILE A 10 7.79 41.25 2.55
N VAL A 11 7.07 40.99 3.65
CA VAL A 11 7.09 39.69 4.34
C VAL A 11 6.16 38.75 3.61
N ALA A 12 6.70 37.85 2.79
CA ALA A 12 5.97 36.75 2.19
C ALA A 12 5.74 35.65 3.24
N THR A 13 4.54 35.58 3.80
CA THR A 13 4.10 34.45 4.64
C THR A 13 3.72 33.27 3.75
N GLY A 14 4.69 32.38 3.47
CA GLY A 14 4.41 31.11 2.82
C GLY A 14 3.77 30.13 3.79
N THR A 15 2.51 29.77 3.59
CA THR A 15 1.88 28.63 4.29
C THR A 15 2.44 27.34 3.71
N ALA A 16 3.37 26.70 4.41
CA ALA A 16 3.80 25.35 4.08
C ALA A 16 2.64 24.38 4.37
N VAL A 17 2.08 23.79 3.31
CA VAL A 17 1.21 22.61 3.43
C VAL A 17 2.09 21.45 3.87
N VAL A 18 2.04 21.12 5.16
CA VAL A 18 2.69 19.92 5.70
C VAL A 18 1.81 18.74 5.31
N THR A 19 2.20 17.99 4.29
CA THR A 19 1.64 16.66 4.08
C THR A 19 2.10 15.79 5.25
N PRO A 20 1.20 15.09 5.96
CA PRO A 20 1.61 14.21 7.04
C PRO A 20 2.45 13.08 6.44
N ALA A 21 3.76 13.13 6.68
CA ALA A 21 4.64 12.00 6.47
C ALA A 21 4.45 11.05 7.66
N TRP A 22 4.16 9.78 7.39
CA TRP A 22 4.05 8.75 8.43
C TRP A 22 5.33 8.71 9.24
N SER A 23 5.22 9.03 10.53
CA SER A 23 6.36 9.29 11.41
C SER A 23 7.14 8.02 11.81
N GLY A 24 6.68 6.84 11.37
CA GLY A 24 7.21 5.54 11.79
C GLY A 24 6.85 5.15 13.23
N ASN A 25 6.22 6.06 13.98
CA ASN A 25 5.80 5.87 15.37
C ASN A 25 4.28 5.71 15.55
N GLU A 26 3.49 5.88 14.49
CA GLU A 26 2.05 5.62 14.54
C GLU A 26 1.76 4.12 14.54
N ALA A 27 0.82 3.73 15.41
CA ALA A 27 0.32 2.37 15.45
C ALA A 27 -0.30 2.01 14.09
N ILE A 28 0.19 0.92 13.49
CA ILE A 28 -0.35 0.44 12.22
C ILE A 28 -1.67 -0.31 12.52
N PRO A 29 -2.80 0.06 11.89
CA PRO A 29 -4.07 -0.63 12.11
C PRO A 29 -3.95 -2.14 11.87
N GLY A 30 -4.42 -2.95 12.82
CA GLY A 30 -4.38 -4.42 12.73
C GLY A 30 -2.97 -5.02 12.78
N VAL A 31 -2.00 -4.30 13.34
CA VAL A 31 -0.65 -4.80 13.62
C VAL A 31 -0.36 -4.55 15.10
N GLU A 32 -0.40 -5.61 15.89
CA GLU A 32 -0.13 -5.54 17.33
C GLU A 32 1.38 -5.43 17.60
N ASN A 33 2.19 -6.09 16.78
CA ASN A 33 3.64 -6.08 16.92
C ASN A 33 4.33 -5.87 15.56
N ALA A 34 4.66 -4.61 15.26
CA ALA A 34 5.34 -4.23 14.03
C ALA A 34 6.73 -4.89 13.86
N ALA A 35 7.42 -5.21 14.97
CA ALA A 35 8.70 -5.93 14.90
C ALA A 35 8.52 -7.39 14.48
N ARG A 36 7.50 -8.08 15.01
CA ARG A 36 7.11 -9.43 14.58
C ARG A 36 6.66 -9.42 13.11
N ALA A 37 5.81 -8.48 12.71
CA ALA A 37 5.38 -8.36 11.32
C ALA A 37 6.58 -8.15 10.37
N ARG A 38 7.54 -7.29 10.75
CA ARG A 38 8.79 -7.11 9.99
C ARG A 38 9.63 -8.39 9.93
N GLN A 39 9.73 -9.16 11.01
CA GLN A 39 10.43 -10.45 11.01
C GLN A 39 9.75 -11.46 10.08
N ASN A 40 8.42 -11.57 10.13
CA ASN A 40 7.64 -12.41 9.23
C ASN A 40 7.83 -12.00 7.76
N TRP A 41 7.89 -10.69 7.47
CA TRP A 41 8.24 -10.20 6.13
C TRP A 41 9.63 -10.71 5.69
N ILE A 42 10.64 -10.54 6.54
CA ILE A 42 12.02 -10.96 6.24
C ILE A 42 12.09 -12.48 5.98
N LEU A 43 11.42 -13.27 6.82
CA LEU A 43 11.54 -14.72 6.79
C LEU A 43 10.66 -15.38 5.72
N SER A 44 9.51 -14.79 5.39
CA SER A 44 8.49 -15.43 4.55
C SER A 44 8.26 -14.77 3.20
N CYS A 45 8.64 -13.50 3.01
CA CYS A 45 8.26 -12.73 1.82
C CYS A 45 9.45 -12.09 1.09
N GLN A 46 10.41 -11.57 1.85
CA GLN A 46 11.55 -10.81 1.34
C GLN A 46 12.39 -11.57 0.32
N GLY A 47 12.51 -12.90 0.46
CA GLY A 47 13.30 -13.72 -0.46
C GLY A 47 12.91 -13.54 -1.93
N CYS A 48 11.60 -13.38 -2.20
CA CYS A 48 11.09 -13.11 -3.54
C CYS A 48 10.87 -11.61 -3.78
N HIS A 49 10.26 -10.91 -2.82
CA HIS A 49 9.85 -9.52 -3.00
C HIS A 49 10.96 -8.49 -2.81
N ARG A 50 12.17 -8.89 -2.38
CA ARG A 50 13.27 -8.01 -1.97
C ARG A 50 12.93 -7.22 -0.70
N ALA A 51 13.95 -6.63 -0.08
CA ALA A 51 13.79 -5.93 1.21
C ALA A 51 12.89 -4.68 1.11
N ASP A 52 12.91 -4.02 -0.04
CA ASP A 52 12.17 -2.81 -0.38
C ASP A 52 10.86 -3.10 -1.14
N ALA A 53 10.49 -4.38 -1.29
CA ALA A 53 9.28 -4.83 -1.99
C ALA A 53 9.25 -4.49 -3.50
N THR A 54 10.40 -4.19 -4.11
CA THR A 54 10.50 -3.93 -5.56
C THR A 54 10.40 -5.20 -6.41
N GLY A 55 10.70 -6.36 -5.81
CA GLY A 55 10.67 -7.65 -6.49
C GLY A 55 11.62 -7.71 -7.69
N THR A 56 11.24 -8.48 -8.71
CA THR A 56 11.89 -8.57 -10.02
C THR A 56 10.83 -8.62 -11.11
N PRO A 57 10.93 -7.82 -12.18
CA PRO A 57 9.89 -7.78 -13.22
C PRO A 57 9.55 -9.15 -13.84
N GLN A 58 10.53 -10.05 -13.88
CA GLN A 58 10.40 -11.37 -14.49
C GLN A 58 9.72 -12.42 -13.60
N THR A 59 9.87 -12.34 -12.27
CA THR A 59 9.41 -13.43 -11.37
C THR A 59 8.56 -12.97 -10.20
N THR A 60 8.74 -11.74 -9.70
CA THR A 60 7.98 -11.22 -8.56
C THR A 60 7.60 -9.76 -8.79
N PRO A 61 6.33 -9.44 -9.08
CA PRO A 61 5.92 -8.06 -9.35
C PRO A 61 6.21 -7.12 -8.18
N THR A 62 6.48 -5.84 -8.50
CA THR A 62 6.65 -4.80 -7.49
C THR A 62 5.38 -4.64 -6.64
N MET A 63 5.59 -4.47 -5.34
CA MET A 63 4.60 -4.02 -4.35
C MET A 63 4.86 -2.57 -3.92
N ALA A 64 6.12 -2.12 -4.00
CA ALA A 64 6.52 -0.78 -3.59
C ALA A 64 5.75 0.31 -4.35
N GLY A 65 5.06 1.17 -3.61
CA GLY A 65 4.23 2.26 -4.13
C GLY A 65 3.02 1.81 -4.97
N PHE A 66 2.61 0.54 -4.84
CA PHE A 66 1.56 -0.03 -5.69
C PHE A 66 0.59 -1.00 -4.99
N VAL A 67 1.04 -1.74 -3.98
CA VAL A 67 0.27 -2.87 -3.43
C VAL A 67 -1.09 -2.46 -2.82
N ALA A 68 -1.20 -1.27 -2.24
CA ALA A 68 -2.44 -0.81 -1.61
C ALA A 68 -3.52 -0.46 -2.65
N ARG A 69 -3.15 -0.20 -3.91
CA ARG A 69 -4.10 0.04 -5.01
C ARG A 69 -5.04 -1.14 -5.26
N PHE A 70 -4.63 -2.37 -4.93
CA PHE A 70 -5.54 -3.53 -5.00
C PHE A 70 -6.75 -3.40 -4.08
N LEU A 71 -6.67 -2.61 -3.01
CA LEU A 71 -7.80 -2.38 -2.11
C LEU A 71 -8.90 -1.50 -2.75
N GLU A 72 -8.60 -0.81 -3.84
CA GLU A 72 -9.51 0.12 -4.52
C GLU A 72 -10.39 -0.57 -5.57
N VAL A 73 -10.05 -1.80 -5.98
CA VAL A 73 -10.78 -2.53 -7.03
C VAL A 73 -11.52 -3.74 -6.49
N PRO A 74 -12.72 -4.06 -7.03
CA PRO A 74 -13.45 -5.26 -6.65
C PRO A 74 -12.60 -6.54 -6.77
N GLY A 75 -12.59 -7.31 -5.67
CA GLY A 75 -11.84 -8.56 -5.55
C GLY A 75 -10.35 -8.41 -5.19
N GLY A 76 -9.81 -7.18 -5.17
CA GLY A 76 -8.37 -6.98 -4.98
C GLY A 76 -7.92 -7.22 -3.54
N ARG A 77 -8.80 -6.97 -2.56
CA ARG A 77 -8.57 -7.35 -1.16
C ARG A 77 -8.39 -8.86 -1.00
N GLU A 78 -9.25 -9.65 -1.64
CA GLU A 78 -9.18 -11.11 -1.63
C GLU A 78 -7.92 -11.60 -2.36
N TYR A 79 -7.62 -11.00 -3.51
CA TYR A 79 -6.45 -11.33 -4.30
C TYR A 79 -5.16 -11.31 -3.48
N LEU A 80 -4.93 -10.27 -2.67
CA LEU A 80 -3.70 -10.14 -1.88
C LEU A 80 -3.47 -11.33 -0.93
N VAL A 81 -4.53 -11.91 -0.36
CA VAL A 81 -4.42 -13.08 0.54
C VAL A 81 -4.42 -14.40 -0.23
N GLN A 82 -4.99 -14.42 -1.43
CA GLN A 82 -5.08 -15.62 -2.27
C GLN A 82 -3.88 -15.82 -3.20
N VAL A 83 -2.96 -14.84 -3.31
CA VAL A 83 -1.66 -15.04 -3.99
C VAL A 83 -1.02 -16.33 -3.47
N PRO A 84 -0.57 -17.26 -4.35
CA PRO A 84 -0.16 -18.60 -3.93
C PRO A 84 0.81 -18.59 -2.74
N GLY A 85 1.87 -17.79 -2.82
CA GLY A 85 2.88 -17.68 -1.75
C GLY A 85 2.36 -17.09 -0.43
N VAL A 86 1.33 -16.24 -0.48
CA VAL A 86 0.70 -15.67 0.72
C VAL A 86 -0.23 -16.70 1.35
N ALA A 87 -1.12 -17.31 0.56
CA ALA A 87 -2.08 -18.28 1.04
C ALA A 87 -1.42 -19.51 1.70
N THR A 88 -0.28 -19.96 1.14
CA THR A 88 0.47 -21.12 1.62
C THR A 88 1.60 -20.78 2.58
N ALA A 89 1.73 -19.53 3.02
CA ALA A 89 2.78 -19.14 3.96
C ALA A 89 2.66 -19.95 5.27
N ALA A 90 3.79 -20.42 5.81
CA ALA A 90 3.86 -21.15 7.08
C ALA A 90 3.71 -20.21 8.29
N LEU A 91 2.68 -19.38 8.28
CA LEU A 91 2.32 -18.42 9.31
C LEU A 91 0.91 -18.74 9.83
N SER A 92 0.66 -18.44 11.09
CA SER A 92 -0.70 -18.44 11.63
C SER A 92 -1.56 -17.40 10.91
N ASP A 93 -2.88 -17.51 10.97
CA ASP A 93 -3.77 -16.53 10.34
C ASP A 93 -3.61 -15.14 10.96
N ALA A 94 -3.26 -15.07 12.25
CA ALA A 94 -2.97 -13.81 12.92
C ALA A 94 -1.66 -13.18 12.43
N ASP A 95 -0.57 -13.95 12.40
CA ASP A 95 0.72 -13.48 11.90
C ASP A 95 0.66 -13.08 10.42
N LEU A 96 -0.13 -13.82 9.62
CA LEU A 96 -0.34 -13.52 8.21
C LEU A 96 -1.14 -12.23 8.03
N ALA A 97 -2.20 -12.02 8.83
CA ALA A 97 -2.96 -10.77 8.81
C ALA A 97 -2.07 -9.57 9.16
N GLU A 98 -1.25 -9.69 10.21
CA GLU A 98 -0.35 -8.62 10.62
C GLU A 98 0.70 -8.30 9.55
N VAL A 99 1.35 -9.30 8.96
CA VAL A 99 2.38 -9.02 7.94
C VAL A 99 1.76 -8.41 6.67
N VAL A 100 0.53 -8.80 6.31
CA VAL A 100 -0.19 -8.18 5.18
C VAL A 100 -0.53 -6.72 5.49
N ASN A 101 -1.12 -6.45 6.67
CA ASN A 101 -1.42 -5.08 7.11
C ASN A 101 -0.16 -4.21 7.18
N TRP A 102 0.90 -4.73 7.78
CA TRP A 102 2.19 -4.06 7.89
C TRP A 102 2.80 -3.75 6.52
N SER A 103 2.72 -4.70 5.58
CA SER A 103 3.28 -4.53 4.23
C SER A 103 2.57 -3.44 3.44
N LEU A 104 1.24 -3.35 3.55
CA LEU A 104 0.45 -2.30 2.89
C LEU A 104 0.89 -0.91 3.33
N VAL A 105 0.98 -0.69 4.65
CA VAL A 105 1.43 0.60 5.18
C VAL A 105 2.90 0.85 4.87
N ARG A 106 3.77 -0.15 5.06
CA ARG A 106 5.21 0.04 4.90
C ARG A 106 5.61 0.36 3.48
N PHE A 107 5.00 -0.30 2.50
CA PHE A 107 5.42 -0.21 1.10
C PHE A 107 4.52 0.68 0.26
N ASP A 108 3.32 1.05 0.74
CA ASP A 108 2.38 1.82 -0.06
C ASP A 108 1.37 2.66 0.76
N ALA A 109 1.83 3.30 1.85
CA ALA A 109 0.99 4.18 2.68
C ALA A 109 0.30 5.30 1.87
N ALA A 110 0.90 5.76 0.77
CA ALA A 110 0.36 6.84 -0.06
C ALA A 110 -0.93 6.46 -0.81
N ASN A 111 -1.13 5.18 -1.12
CA ASN A 111 -2.34 4.67 -1.80
C ASN A 111 -3.25 3.89 -0.83
N LEU A 112 -3.04 4.01 0.48
CA LEU A 112 -3.91 3.36 1.45
C LEU A 112 -5.24 4.13 1.55
N PRO A 113 -6.42 3.47 1.42
CA PRO A 113 -7.70 4.15 1.56
C PRO A 113 -7.86 4.83 2.92
N ALA A 114 -8.48 6.00 2.96
CA ALA A 114 -8.69 6.75 4.21
C ALA A 114 -9.54 5.96 5.25
N ASP A 115 -10.44 5.11 4.77
CA ASP A 115 -11.28 4.21 5.57
C ASP A 115 -10.73 2.78 5.64
N PHE A 116 -9.39 2.63 5.49
CA PHE A 116 -8.73 1.34 5.48
C PHE A 116 -9.18 0.44 6.64
N LYS A 117 -9.75 -0.71 6.27
CA LYS A 117 -10.11 -1.77 7.21
C LYS A 117 -8.98 -2.79 7.24
N PRO A 118 -8.25 -2.95 8.36
CA PRO A 118 -7.19 -3.93 8.44
C PRO A 118 -7.72 -5.35 8.22
N TYR A 119 -6.91 -6.21 7.62
CA TYR A 119 -7.18 -7.64 7.56
C TYR A 119 -7.26 -8.21 8.97
N THR A 120 -8.26 -9.05 9.19
CA THR A 120 -8.43 -9.77 10.45
C THR A 120 -7.94 -11.22 10.31
N PRO A 121 -7.54 -11.88 11.41
CA PRO A 121 -7.16 -13.29 11.37
C PRO A 121 -8.27 -14.18 10.77
N VAL A 122 -9.52 -13.94 11.16
CA VAL A 122 -10.68 -14.71 10.67
C VAL A 122 -10.87 -14.54 9.16
N GLU A 123 -10.74 -13.31 8.66
CA GLU A 123 -10.83 -13.04 7.24
C GLU A 123 -9.71 -13.72 6.46
N VAL A 124 -8.46 -13.61 6.93
CA VAL A 124 -7.30 -14.23 6.30
C VAL A 124 -7.42 -15.75 6.28
N GLY A 125 -7.80 -16.36 7.41
CA GLY A 125 -8.04 -17.80 7.52
C GLY A 125 -9.08 -18.30 6.52
N ARG A 126 -10.16 -17.55 6.28
CA ARG A 126 -11.16 -17.88 5.26
C ARG A 126 -10.62 -17.74 3.83
N LEU A 127 -9.88 -16.66 3.55
CA LEU A 127 -9.41 -16.35 2.20
C LEU A 127 -8.29 -17.29 1.74
N ARG A 128 -7.36 -17.65 2.62
CA ARG A 128 -6.22 -18.52 2.30
C ARG A 128 -6.60 -19.95 1.94
N LEU A 129 -7.83 -20.38 2.25
CA LEU A 129 -8.39 -21.67 1.81
C LEU A 129 -8.72 -21.70 0.32
N LYS A 130 -8.63 -20.56 -0.38
CA LYS A 130 -8.90 -20.43 -1.82
C LYS A 130 -7.67 -19.87 -2.55
N PRO A 131 -6.51 -20.56 -2.49
CA PRO A 131 -5.32 -20.08 -3.17
C PRO A 131 -5.55 -20.03 -4.69
N LEU A 132 -5.12 -18.92 -5.31
CA LEU A 132 -5.00 -18.85 -6.76
C LEU A 132 -3.92 -19.81 -7.23
N ARG A 133 -3.99 -20.24 -8.49
CA ARG A 133 -2.96 -21.07 -9.13
C ARG A 133 -2.35 -20.35 -10.33
N ALA A 134 -2.37 -20.99 -11.50
CA ALA A 134 -1.80 -20.46 -12.73
C ALA A 134 -2.50 -19.15 -13.17
N GLU A 135 -3.74 -18.94 -12.74
CA GLU A 135 -4.56 -17.77 -13.04
C GLU A 135 -4.16 -16.50 -12.26
N ALA A 136 -3.28 -16.59 -11.26
CA ALA A 136 -2.93 -15.45 -10.41
C ALA A 136 -2.42 -14.23 -11.21
N MET A 137 -1.61 -14.47 -12.24
CA MET A 137 -1.07 -13.40 -13.09
C MET A 137 -2.14 -12.79 -14.00
N THR A 138 -3.05 -13.60 -14.53
CA THR A 138 -4.17 -13.13 -15.35
C THR A 138 -5.13 -12.27 -14.52
N ILE A 139 -5.46 -12.72 -13.30
CA ILE A 139 -6.30 -11.96 -12.37
C ILE A 139 -5.64 -10.63 -12.01
N ARG A 140 -4.33 -10.65 -11.70
CA ARG A 140 -3.55 -9.44 -11.44
C ARG A 140 -3.65 -8.45 -12.60
N ALA A 141 -3.37 -8.90 -13.82
CA ALA A 141 -3.41 -8.05 -15.01
C ALA A 141 -4.81 -7.43 -15.22
N GLY A 142 -5.87 -8.22 -15.03
CA GLY A 142 -7.25 -7.73 -15.10
C GLY A 142 -7.58 -6.68 -14.04
N MET A 143 -7.08 -6.83 -12.81
CA MET A 143 -7.23 -5.82 -11.76
C MET A 143 -6.53 -4.51 -12.11
N ILE A 144 -5.29 -4.59 -12.62
CA ILE A 144 -4.52 -3.42 -13.04
C ILE A 144 -5.19 -2.68 -14.20
N ALA A 145 -5.74 -3.42 -15.16
CA ALA A 145 -6.49 -2.81 -16.26
C ALA A 145 -7.72 -2.03 -15.76
N ARG A 146 -8.42 -2.53 -14.73
CA ARG A 146 -9.54 -1.82 -14.10
C ARG A 146 -9.09 -0.56 -13.36
N MET A 147 -8.01 -0.63 -12.57
CA MET A 147 -7.42 0.54 -11.91
C MET A 147 -7.13 1.66 -12.92
N ALA A 148 -6.54 1.33 -14.06
CA ALA A 148 -6.23 2.29 -15.11
C ALA A 148 -7.49 2.92 -15.75
N GLN A 149 -8.58 2.15 -15.88
CA GLN A 149 -9.86 2.67 -16.37
C GLN A 149 -10.48 3.64 -15.37
N ASP A 150 -10.44 3.31 -14.08
CA ASP A 150 -10.96 4.16 -13.01
C ASP A 150 -10.19 5.48 -12.92
N ASP A 151 -8.85 5.43 -13.00
CA ASP A 151 -7.99 6.63 -13.03
C ASP A 151 -8.35 7.56 -14.20
N ASN A 152 -8.55 6.98 -15.39
CA ASN A 152 -8.91 7.74 -16.58
C ASN A 152 -10.32 8.35 -16.46
N GLY A 153 -11.27 7.60 -15.92
CA GLY A 153 -12.63 8.07 -15.65
C GLY A 153 -12.65 9.25 -14.67
N ASN A 154 -11.83 9.19 -13.61
CA ASN A 154 -11.71 10.26 -12.63
C ASN A 154 -11.06 11.53 -13.23
N ARG A 155 -9.97 11.37 -13.99
CA ARG A 155 -9.32 12.50 -14.68
C ARG A 155 -10.28 13.22 -15.65
N ASN A 156 -11.07 12.47 -16.41
CA ASN A 156 -12.02 13.04 -17.36
C ASN A 156 -13.20 13.76 -16.67
N ARG A 157 -13.57 13.37 -15.44
CA ARG A 157 -14.61 14.05 -14.64
C ARG A 157 -14.09 15.29 -13.92
N GLY A 158 -12.80 15.32 -13.55
CA GLY A 158 -12.17 16.46 -12.89
C GLY A 158 -11.74 17.60 -13.82
N GLY A 159 -11.73 17.37 -15.13
CA GLY A 159 -11.29 18.34 -16.15
C GLY A 159 -12.39 19.32 -16.60
N PHE A 160 -12.97 20.09 -15.68
CA PHE A 160 -13.71 21.34 -15.94
C PHE A 160 -13.95 22.04 -14.60
N ARG A 161 -12.91 22.70 -14.06
CA ARG A 161 -13.04 23.70 -13.00
C ARG A 161 -11.98 24.77 -13.20
#